data_AF-A0A384QWJ9-F1
#
_entry.id   AF-A0A384QWJ9-F1
#
_cell.length_a   1.000
_cell.length_b   1.000
_cell.length_c   1.000
_cell.angle_alpha   90.00
_cell.angle_beta   90.00
_cell.angle_gamma   90.00
#
_symmetry.space_group_name_H-M   'P 1'
#
loop_
_entity.id
_entity.type
_entity.pdbx_description
1 polymer ?
#
loop_
_entity_poly.entity_id
_entity_poly.type
_entity_poly.pdbx_seq_one_letter_code
_entity_poly.pdbx_strand_id
1 'polypeptide(L)'
;MRDERLSRIITRIQAQSRGVLSRMEFKKLLERRDSLLVIQWNIRAFMGVKNWPWMKLYFKIKPLLKSAETEKEIALMKEEFGRLKEALEKSEARRKELEEKM
;
A
#
# COMPACT_ATOMS: atom_id res chain seq x y z
N MET A 1 -49.80 -12.69 5.64
CA MET A 1 -49.90 -11.23 5.86
C MET A 1 -48.74 -10.61 6.66
N ARG A 2 -48.56 -10.88 7.97
CA ARG A 2 -47.43 -10.31 8.74
C ARG A 2 -46.07 -10.83 8.28
N ASP A 3 -45.92 -12.15 8.19
CA ASP A 3 -44.62 -12.77 7.89
C ASP A 3 -44.17 -12.54 6.45
N GLU A 4 -45.10 -12.48 5.50
CA GLU A 4 -44.81 -12.09 4.11
C GLU A 4 -44.27 -10.65 4.01
N ARG A 5 -44.81 -9.72 4.81
CA ARG A 5 -44.31 -8.34 4.84
C ARG A 5 -42.94 -8.26 5.50
N LEU A 6 -42.73 -8.97 6.61
CA LEU A 6 -41.43 -9.08 7.28
C LEU A 6 -40.36 -9.67 6.37
N SER A 7 -40.69 -10.75 5.67
CA SER A 7 -39.82 -11.40 4.68
C SER A 7 -39.36 -10.40 3.61
N ARG A 8 -40.29 -9.64 3.01
CA ARG A 8 -39.95 -8.61 2.01
C ARG A 8 -39.01 -7.52 2.53
N ILE A 9 -39.20 -7.07 3.77
CA ILE A 9 -38.34 -6.04 4.38
C ILE A 9 -36.93 -6.61 4.63
N ILE A 10 -36.84 -7.80 5.22
CA ILE A 10 -35.57 -8.46 5.53
C ILE A 10 -34.79 -8.75 4.25
N THR A 11 -35.45 -9.25 3.20
CA THR A 11 -34.80 -9.50 1.90
C THR A 11 -34.21 -8.21 1.31
N ARG A 12 -34.91 -7.06 1.42
CA ARG A 12 -34.37 -5.78 0.94
C ARG A 12 -33.12 -5.37 1.71
N ILE A 13 -33.13 -5.48 3.03
CA ILE A 13 -31.97 -5.15 3.87
C ILE A 13 -30.80 -6.08 3.52
N GLN A 14 -31.03 -7.39 3.42
CA GLN A 14 -30.01 -8.36 3.03
C GLN A 14 -29.42 -8.08 1.65
N ALA A 15 -30.26 -7.71 0.68
CA ALA A 15 -29.81 -7.37 -0.67
C ALA A 15 -28.90 -6.13 -0.67
N GLN A 16 -29.26 -5.09 0.09
CA GLN A 16 -28.42 -3.90 0.24
C GLN A 16 -27.08 -4.22 0.89
N SER A 17 -27.07 -4.98 2.00
CA SER A 17 -25.84 -5.38 2.69
C SER A 17 -24.91 -6.20 1.78
N ARG A 18 -25.46 -7.20 1.06
CA ARG A 18 -24.68 -7.98 0.09
C ARG A 18 -24.13 -7.10 -1.04
N GLY A 19 -24.94 -6.17 -1.55
CA GLY A 19 -24.52 -5.25 -2.59
C GLY A 19 -23.32 -4.38 -2.20
N VAL A 20 -23.29 -3.87 -0.96
CA VAL A 20 -22.15 -3.11 -0.44
C VAL A 20 -20.89 -3.98 -0.37
N LEU A 21 -21.00 -5.18 0.21
CA LEU A 21 -19.87 -6.11 0.32
C LEU A 21 -19.31 -6.52 -1.05
N SER A 22 -20.19 -6.85 -2.01
CA SER A 22 -19.77 -7.23 -3.36
C SER A 22 -19.05 -6.08 -4.08
N ARG A 23 -19.50 -4.83 -3.93
CA ARG A 23 -18.81 -3.67 -4.54
C ARG A 23 -17.45 -3.41 -3.91
N MET A 24 -17.33 -3.56 -2.59
CA MET A 24 -16.04 -3.44 -1.91
C MET A 24 -15.04 -4.49 -2.41
N GLU A 25 -15.45 -5.75 -2.56
CA GLU A 25 -14.56 -6.79 -3.06
C GLU A 25 -14.25 -6.61 -4.56
N PHE A 26 -15.23 -6.19 -5.35
CA PHE A 26 -15.02 -5.90 -6.76
C PHE A 26 -13.98 -4.80 -6.99
N LYS A 27 -13.96 -3.75 -6.14
CA LYS A 27 -12.93 -2.71 -6.22
C LYS A 27 -11.51 -3.29 -6.07
N LYS A 28 -11.30 -4.20 -5.11
CA LYS A 28 -10.02 -4.89 -4.93
C LYS A 28 -9.67 -5.76 -6.14
N LEU A 29 -10.64 -6.44 -6.75
CA LEU A 29 -10.42 -7.25 -7.95
C LEU A 29 -9.99 -6.39 -9.14
N LEU A 30 -10.56 -5.20 -9.28
CA LEU A 30 -10.19 -4.26 -10.34
C LEU A 30 -8.76 -3.74 -10.15
N GLU A 31 -8.39 -3.33 -8.94
CA GLU A 31 -7.02 -2.93 -8.59
C GLU A 31 -6.00 -4.07 -8.85
N ARG A 32 -6.38 -5.32 -8.52
CA ARG A 32 -5.55 -6.51 -8.81
C ARG A 32 -5.39 -6.76 -10.30
N ARG A 33 -6.45 -6.60 -11.09
CA ARG A 33 -6.41 -6.78 -12.54
C ARG A 33 -5.43 -5.79 -13.19
N ASP A 34 -5.53 -4.51 -12.83
CA ASP A 34 -4.64 -3.48 -13.38
C ASP A 34 -3.19 -3.71 -12.97
N SER A 35 -2.96 -4.04 -11.69
CA SER A 35 -1.64 -4.39 -11.18
C SER A 35 -1.04 -5.59 -11.94
N LEU A 36 -1.84 -6.61 -12.21
CA LEU A 36 -1.41 -7.80 -12.96
C LEU A 36 -0.98 -7.45 -14.39
N LEU A 37 -1.74 -6.60 -15.09
CA LEU A 37 -1.38 -6.16 -16.44
C LEU A 37 -0.07 -5.37 -16.44
N VAL A 38 0.08 -4.43 -15.50
CA VAL A 38 1.31 -3.63 -15.35
C VAL A 38 2.51 -4.54 -15.10
N ILE A 39 2.40 -5.50 -14.17
CA ILE A 39 3.49 -6.44 -13.87
C ILE A 39 3.84 -7.27 -15.11
N GLN A 40 2.85 -7.85 -15.78
CA GLN A 40 3.11 -8.67 -16.96
C GLN A 40 3.77 -7.89 -18.10
N TRP A 41 3.32 -6.67 -18.38
CA TRP A 41 3.93 -5.83 -19.41
C TRP A 41 5.35 -5.44 -19.04
N ASN A 42 5.60 -5.05 -17.79
CA ASN A 42 6.95 -4.70 -17.34
C ASN A 42 7.91 -5.89 -17.41
N ILE A 43 7.48 -7.09 -17.04
CA ILE A 43 8.30 -8.30 -17.16
C ILE A 43 8.68 -8.53 -18.63
N ARG A 44 7.73 -8.46 -19.56
CA ARG A 44 8.01 -8.65 -21.00
C ARG A 44 8.96 -7.57 -21.53
N ALA A 45 8.71 -6.30 -21.19
CA ALA A 45 9.56 -5.17 -21.58
C ALA A 45 10.99 -5.35 -21.03
N PHE A 46 11.12 -5.70 -19.75
CA PHE A 46 12.41 -5.97 -19.12
C PHE A 46 13.16 -7.11 -19.80
N MET A 47 12.48 -8.22 -20.11
CA MET A 47 13.10 -9.34 -20.82
C MET A 47 13.62 -8.96 -22.21
N GLY A 48 12.95 -8.01 -22.90
CA GLY A 48 13.41 -7.45 -24.17
C GLY A 48 14.65 -6.58 -24.03
N VAL A 49 14.74 -5.74 -22.99
CA VAL A 49 15.84 -4.76 -22.83
C VAL A 49 17.01 -5.25 -21.97
N LYS A 50 16.84 -6.29 -21.14
CA LYS A 50 17.86 -6.73 -20.16
C LYS A 50 19.20 -7.10 -20.79
N ASN A 51 19.18 -7.59 -22.04
CA ASN A 51 20.38 -8.01 -22.75
C ASN A 51 20.99 -6.90 -23.61
N TRP A 52 20.30 -5.77 -23.78
CA TRP A 52 20.72 -4.64 -24.62
C TRP A 52 22.01 -4.00 -24.05
N PRO A 53 23.03 -3.68 -24.89
CA PRO A 53 24.32 -3.19 -24.41
C PRO A 53 24.23 -1.94 -23.53
N TRP A 54 23.35 -0.98 -23.88
CA TRP A 54 23.14 0.23 -23.09
C TRP A 54 22.53 -0.04 -21.72
N MET A 55 21.59 -0.99 -21.63
CA MET A 55 20.99 -1.39 -20.34
C MET A 55 22.01 -2.08 -19.44
N LYS A 56 22.87 -2.95 -20.01
CA LYS A 56 23.99 -3.58 -19.28
C LYS A 56 24.99 -2.56 -18.76
N LEU A 57 25.34 -1.57 -19.58
CA LEU A 57 26.24 -0.48 -19.18
C LEU A 57 25.65 0.30 -18.01
N TYR A 58 24.38 0.69 -18.09
CA TYR A 58 23.66 1.36 -17.02
C TYR A 58 23.69 0.56 -15.71
N PHE A 59 23.40 -0.74 -15.75
CA PHE A 59 23.45 -1.58 -14.54
C PHE A 59 24.84 -1.74 -13.93
N LYS A 60 25.91 -1.66 -14.73
CA LYS A 60 27.30 -1.69 -14.22
C LYS A 60 27.70 -0.34 -13.61
N ILE A 61 27.31 0.78 -14.22
CA ILE A 61 27.73 2.12 -13.78
C ILE A 61 26.91 2.58 -12.57
N LYS A 62 25.59 2.40 -12.58
CA LYS A 62 24.68 2.90 -11.52
C LYS A 62 25.14 2.57 -10.09
N PRO A 63 25.54 1.34 -9.72
CA PRO A 63 25.97 1.04 -8.36
C PRO A 63 27.33 1.65 -7.99
N LEU A 64 28.14 2.09 -8.97
CA LEU A 64 29.43 2.74 -8.73
C LEU A 64 29.29 4.25 -8.51
N LEU A 65 28.10 4.80 -8.70
CA LEU A 65 27.82 6.21 -8.46
C LEU A 65 27.53 6.43 -6.97
N LYS A 66 28.35 7.28 -6.32
CA LYS A 66 28.13 7.73 -4.93
C LYS A 66 26.70 8.21 -4.68
N SER A 67 26.06 8.83 -5.67
CA SER A 67 24.67 9.28 -5.59
C SER A 67 23.68 8.16 -5.27
N ALA A 68 23.88 6.96 -5.82
CA ALA A 68 22.99 5.81 -5.60
C ALA A 68 23.10 5.23 -4.18
N GLU A 69 24.27 5.36 -3.55
CA GLU A 69 24.49 4.97 -2.16
C GLU A 69 23.88 6.01 -1.21
N THR A 70 24.14 7.30 -1.47
CA THR A 70 23.57 8.40 -0.67
C THR A 70 22.04 8.45 -0.72
N GLU A 71 21.42 8.14 -1.86
CA GLU A 71 19.95 8.09 -1.96
C GLU A 71 19.35 6.98 -1.09
N LYS A 72 20.01 5.82 -1.02
CA LYS A 72 19.59 4.72 -0.15
C LYS A 72 19.75 5.09 1.32
N GLU A 73 20.88 5.68 1.70
CA GLU A 73 21.13 6.14 3.07
C GLU A 73 20.13 7.23 3.50
N ILE A 74 19.84 8.20 2.63
CA ILE A 74 18.83 9.24 2.90
C ILE A 74 17.44 8.64 3.04
N ALA A 75 17.08 7.64 2.23
CA ALA A 75 15.79 6.96 2.34
C ALA A 75 15.66 6.23 3.68
N LEU A 76 16.69 5.49 4.10
CA LEU A 76 16.74 4.82 5.40
C LEU A 76 16.67 5.83 6.55
N MET A 77 17.46 6.90 6.48
CA MET A 77 17.49 7.93 7.52
C MET A 77 16.15 8.65 7.66
N LYS A 78 15.43 8.89 6.56
CA LYS A 78 14.07 9.46 6.60
C LYS A 78 13.07 8.52 7.25
N GLU A 79 13.17 7.21 6.99
CA GLU A 79 12.29 6.21 7.60
C GLU A 79 12.55 6.09 9.10
N GLU A 80 13.82 6.03 9.52
CA GLU A 80 14.22 5.99 10.93
C GLU A 80 13.81 7.27 11.66
N PHE A 81 14.02 8.43 11.04
CA PHE A 81 13.59 9.71 11.59
C PHE A 81 12.07 9.77 11.81
N GLY A 82 11.28 9.29 10.84
CA GLY A 82 9.84 9.21 10.97
C GLY A 82 9.40 8.34 12.15
N ARG A 83 10.00 7.15 12.28
CA ARG A 83 9.72 6.21 13.39
C ARG A 83 10.11 6.80 14.75
N LEU A 84 11.28 7.42 14.86
CA LEU A 84 11.76 8.05 16.09
C LEU A 84 10.88 9.22 16.51
N LYS A 85 10.46 10.05 15.56
CA LYS A 85 9.56 11.19 15.83
C LYS A 85 8.21 10.70 16.37
N GLU A 86 7.62 9.68 15.76
CA GLU A 86 6.34 9.13 16.21
C GLU A 86 6.46 8.45 17.58
N ALA A 87 7.57 7.76 17.84
CA ALA A 87 7.85 7.17 19.15
C ALA A 87 8.03 8.23 20.24
N LEU A 88 8.72 9.33 19.92
CA LEU A 88 8.93 10.46 20.81
C LEU A 88 7.59 11.14 21.16
N GLU A 89 6.78 11.48 20.16
CA GLU A 89 5.44 12.08 20.37
C GLU A 89 4.56 11.21 21.27
N LYS A 90 4.55 9.88 21.05
CA LYS A 90 3.82 8.94 21.91
C LYS A 90 4.39 8.85 23.33
N SER A 91 5.70 9.01 23.51
CA SER A 91 6.34 8.99 24.82
C SER A 91 6.02 10.27 25.60
N GLU A 92 6.13 11.43 24.96
CA GLU A 92 5.83 12.73 25.56
C GLU A 92 4.35 12.86 25.93
N ALA A 93 3.44 12.40 25.08
CA ALA A 93 2.01 12.35 25.38
C ALA A 93 1.72 11.49 26.62
N ARG A 94 2.31 10.28 26.69
CA ARG A 94 2.16 9.40 27.87
C ARG A 94 2.76 10.00 29.13
N ARG A 95 3.90 10.70 29.05
CA ARG A 95 4.51 11.38 30.20
C ARG A 95 3.59 12.48 30.74
N LYS A 96 3.05 13.34 29.87
CA LYS A 96 2.11 14.40 30.28
C LYS A 96 0.85 13.84 30.93
N GLU A 97 0.25 12.80 30.35
CA GLU A 97 -0.93 12.15 30.94
C GLU A 97 -0.67 11.54 32.33
N LEU A 98 0.55 11.06 32.59
CA LEU A 98 0.93 10.51 33.90
C LEU A 98 1.25 11.62 34.92
N GLU A 99 1.86 12.72 34.49
CA GLU A 99 2.15 13.89 35.33
C GLU A 99 0.87 14.64 35.74
N GLU A 100 -0.15 14.70 34.88
CA GLU A 100 -1.45 15.31 35.21
C GLU A 100 -2.34 14.44 36.11
N LYS A 101 -2.01 13.15 36.26
CA LYS A 101 -2.74 12.19 37.12
C LYS A 101 -2.13 12.04 38.53
N MET A 102 -0.98 12.64 38.79
CA MET A 102 -0.39 12.78 40.14
C MET A 102 -0.86 14.08 40.79
#